data_AF-A0A0H5R9G7-F1
#
_entry.id   AF-A0A0H5R9G7-F1
#
_cell.length_a   1.000
_cell.length_b   1.000
_cell.length_c   1.000
_cell.angle_alpha   90.00
_cell.angle_beta   90.00
_cell.angle_gamma   90.00
#
_symmetry.space_group_name_H-M   'P 1'
#
loop_
_entity.id
_entity.type
_entity.pdbx_description
1 polymer ?
#
loop_
_entity_poly.entity_id
_entity_poly.type
_entity_poly.pdbx_seq_one_letter_code
_entity_poly.pdbx_strand_id
1 'polypeptide(L)'
;MPSSQSDSPRPSFSDKITRFVDDNLRLIRTSSVILPCLGVALLAHNYGLFTRYNSWSEAARKKGFTAFVGHVQSEGNAVHLYLYSSTVFHRAFFRTPSVLSPSQTLRATLAMVQPVDSFAARDITKQLLFGRTARIVCANQTASSIQSTSAIEPVFVYRGIGGFQWDVGESLIRRGAAVVVKSPNDLHPSPAVVARYCRAQEWAKFRGRGVWAGSGSMIQIQSLWRLISSWLVRHR
;
A
#
# COMPACT_ATOMS: atom_id res chain seq x y z
N MET A 1 14.94 6.42 -34.13
CA MET A 1 15.25 5.05 -33.66
C MET A 1 14.92 4.97 -32.17
N PRO A 2 13.96 4.14 -31.73
CA PRO A 2 13.65 4.02 -30.31
C PRO A 2 14.75 3.20 -29.62
N SER A 3 15.34 3.78 -28.57
CA SER A 3 16.32 3.13 -27.71
C SER A 3 15.65 1.98 -26.96
N SER A 4 16.06 0.75 -27.25
CA SER A 4 15.73 -0.45 -26.48
C SER A 4 16.27 -0.28 -25.05
N GLN A 5 15.41 0.11 -24.12
CA GLN A 5 15.72 0.01 -22.69
C GLN A 5 15.91 -1.46 -22.38
N SER A 6 17.15 -1.85 -22.04
CA SER A 6 17.46 -3.20 -21.59
C SER A 6 16.72 -3.45 -20.28
N ASP A 7 15.68 -4.26 -20.33
CA ASP A 7 15.03 -4.81 -19.14
C ASP A 7 16.07 -5.63 -18.39
N SER A 8 16.68 -5.03 -17.36
CA SER A 8 17.60 -5.73 -16.47
C SER A 8 16.87 -6.95 -15.89
N PRO A 9 17.42 -8.16 -16.03
CA PRO A 9 16.73 -9.38 -15.63
C PRO A 9 16.39 -9.30 -14.14
N ARG A 10 15.12 -9.57 -13.82
CA ARG A 10 14.66 -9.57 -12.43
C ARG A 10 15.50 -10.61 -11.65
N PRO A 11 16.05 -10.24 -10.48
CA PRO A 11 16.88 -11.15 -9.70
C PRO A 11 16.11 -12.44 -9.40
N SER A 12 16.77 -13.57 -9.60
CA SER A 12 16.18 -14.88 -9.41
C SER A 12 15.81 -15.09 -7.94
N PHE A 13 14.94 -16.05 -7.68
CA PHE A 13 14.54 -16.34 -6.30
C PHE A 13 15.71 -16.88 -5.47
N SER A 14 16.60 -17.67 -6.09
CA SER A 14 17.86 -18.09 -5.47
C SER A 14 18.69 -16.89 -5.07
N ASP A 15 18.84 -15.88 -5.93
CA ASP A 15 19.58 -14.64 -5.59
C ASP A 15 18.96 -13.91 -4.40
N LYS A 16 17.63 -13.95 -4.25
CA LYS A 16 16.94 -13.31 -3.12
C LYS A 16 17.10 -14.08 -1.81
N ILE A 17 17.04 -15.42 -1.84
CA ILE A 17 17.35 -16.23 -0.65
C ILE A 17 18.81 -16.02 -0.27
N THR A 18 19.74 -16.12 -1.22
CA THR A 18 21.17 -15.99 -0.95
C THR A 18 21.45 -14.63 -0.32
N ARG A 19 20.91 -13.55 -0.90
CA ARG A 19 21.00 -12.21 -0.28
C ARG A 19 20.36 -12.14 1.10
N PHE A 20 19.18 -12.74 1.30
CA PHE A 20 18.55 -12.77 2.62
C PHE A 20 19.43 -13.51 3.64
N VAL A 21 19.99 -14.67 3.29
CA VAL A 21 20.87 -15.45 4.17
C VAL A 21 22.15 -14.67 4.46
N ASP A 22 22.77 -14.09 3.44
CA ASP A 22 23.99 -13.29 3.56
C ASP A 22 23.78 -12.04 4.43
N ASP A 23 22.68 -11.33 4.22
CA ASP A 23 22.31 -10.15 5.01
C ASP A 23 22.07 -10.54 6.47
N ASN A 24 21.38 -11.66 6.73
CA ASN A 24 21.16 -12.16 8.10
C ASN A 24 22.46 -12.61 8.76
N LEU A 25 23.32 -13.35 8.06
CA LEU A 25 24.63 -13.79 8.57
C LEU A 25 25.53 -12.60 8.89
N ARG A 26 25.51 -11.56 8.05
CA ARG A 26 26.23 -10.32 8.30
C ARG A 26 25.70 -9.62 9.54
N LEU A 27 24.39 -9.52 9.71
CA LEU A 27 23.77 -8.85 10.85
C LEU A 27 24.06 -9.57 12.17
N ILE A 28 24.03 -10.92 12.15
CA ILE A 28 24.41 -11.80 13.28
C ILE A 28 25.87 -11.58 13.69
N ARG A 29 26.78 -11.41 12.73
CA ARG A 29 28.21 -11.23 13.01
C ARG A 29 28.56 -9.87 13.60
N THR A 30 27.79 -8.83 13.32
CA THR A 30 28.16 -7.44 13.66
C THR A 30 27.42 -6.84 14.84
N SER A 31 26.46 -7.54 15.45
CA SER A 31 25.51 -6.92 16.39
C SER A 31 25.22 -7.83 17.59
N SER A 32 24.87 -7.24 18.76
CA SER A 32 24.46 -8.03 19.93
C SER A 32 23.24 -8.88 19.61
N VAL A 33 23.15 -10.12 20.12
CA VAL A 33 22.18 -11.18 19.77
C VAL A 33 20.72 -10.71 19.57
N ILE A 34 20.28 -9.65 20.27
CA ILE A 34 18.95 -9.06 20.15
C ILE A 34 18.72 -8.39 18.78
N LEU A 35 19.70 -7.65 18.26
CA LEU A 35 19.59 -6.92 16.99
C LEU A 35 19.47 -7.86 15.77
N PRO A 36 20.26 -8.96 15.67
CA PRO A 36 20.10 -10.00 14.66
C PRO A 36 18.76 -10.70 14.74
N CYS A 37 18.27 -11.07 15.93
CA CYS A 37 16.95 -11.68 16.05
C CYS A 37 15.83 -10.73 15.58
N LEU A 38 15.91 -9.44 15.93
CA LEU A 38 15.00 -8.40 15.41
C LEU A 38 15.15 -8.24 13.89
N GLY A 39 16.38 -8.23 13.37
CA GLY A 39 16.67 -8.15 11.93
C GLY A 39 16.11 -9.33 11.15
N VAL A 40 16.31 -10.56 11.64
CA VAL A 40 15.73 -11.79 11.07
C VAL A 40 14.20 -11.71 11.09
N ALA A 41 13.59 -11.29 12.21
CA ALA A 41 12.14 -11.15 12.30
C ALA A 41 11.60 -10.08 11.33
N LEU A 42 12.27 -8.93 11.22
CA LEU A 42 11.95 -7.85 10.27
C LEU A 42 12.08 -8.30 8.82
N LEU A 43 13.17 -9.00 8.49
CA LEU A 43 13.41 -9.51 7.15
C LEU A 43 12.38 -10.60 6.83
N ALA A 44 12.16 -11.57 7.72
CA ALA A 44 11.15 -12.61 7.54
C ALA A 44 9.73 -12.05 7.41
N HIS A 45 9.40 -10.97 8.13
CA HIS A 45 8.15 -10.24 7.93
C HIS A 45 8.09 -9.53 6.57
N ASN A 46 9.14 -8.82 6.17
CA ASN A 46 9.23 -8.12 4.88
C ASN A 46 9.13 -9.08 3.68
N TYR A 47 9.74 -10.25 3.81
CA TYR A 47 9.64 -11.36 2.86
C TYR A 47 8.41 -12.24 3.11
N GLY A 48 7.49 -11.87 4.01
CA GLY A 48 6.18 -12.54 4.10
C GLY A 48 6.25 -14.01 4.44
N LEU A 49 7.21 -14.41 5.27
CA LEU A 49 7.40 -15.80 5.72
C LEU A 49 6.36 -16.20 6.79
N PHE A 50 5.53 -15.26 7.26
CA PHE A 50 4.56 -15.44 8.36
C PHE A 50 3.09 -15.22 7.97
N THR A 51 2.69 -15.35 6.70
CA THR A 51 1.24 -15.34 6.38
C THR A 51 0.62 -16.60 7.00
N ARG A 52 -0.22 -16.39 8.02
CA ARG A 52 -0.68 -17.43 8.96
C ARG A 52 -1.82 -18.30 8.42
N TYR A 53 -2.35 -17.96 7.24
CA TYR A 53 -3.62 -18.50 6.73
C TYR A 53 -3.38 -19.43 5.53
N ASN A 54 -4.04 -20.58 5.55
CA ASN A 54 -3.94 -21.57 4.48
C ASN A 54 -4.97 -21.32 3.35
N SER A 55 -5.95 -20.44 3.56
CA SER A 55 -6.95 -20.07 2.56
C SER A 55 -7.49 -18.64 2.76
N TRP A 56 -8.08 -18.06 1.70
CA TRP A 56 -8.77 -16.77 1.80
C TRP A 56 -10.03 -16.82 2.68
N SER A 57 -10.73 -17.96 2.69
CA SER A 57 -11.90 -18.15 3.56
C SER A 57 -11.54 -18.17 5.04
N GLU A 58 -10.32 -18.59 5.40
CA GLU A 58 -9.79 -18.49 6.76
C GLU A 58 -9.40 -17.05 7.11
N ALA A 59 -8.72 -16.36 6.18
CA ALA A 59 -8.32 -14.96 6.32
C ALA A 59 -9.53 -14.01 6.45
N ALA A 60 -10.62 -14.31 5.72
CA ALA A 60 -11.87 -13.56 5.71
C ALA A 60 -12.55 -13.45 7.08
N ARG A 61 -12.37 -14.46 7.95
CA ARG A 61 -12.97 -14.48 9.29
C ARG A 61 -12.26 -13.55 10.28
N LYS A 62 -11.19 -12.88 9.87
CA LYS A 62 -10.39 -12.00 10.71
C LYS A 62 -10.66 -10.54 10.34
N LYS A 63 -10.64 -9.66 11.35
CA LYS A 63 -10.77 -8.19 11.17
C LYS A 63 -9.64 -7.57 10.32
N GLY A 64 -8.62 -8.35 10.00
CA GLY A 64 -7.55 -8.02 9.06
C GLY A 64 -6.56 -9.17 9.01
N PHE A 65 -5.89 -9.32 7.88
CA PHE A 65 -4.93 -10.40 7.63
C PHE A 65 -3.68 -9.85 6.96
N THR A 66 -2.61 -10.64 6.98
CA THR A 66 -1.35 -10.29 6.33
C THR A 66 -1.26 -11.02 5.00
N ALA A 67 -0.99 -10.31 3.90
CA ALA A 67 -0.88 -10.89 2.56
C ALA A 67 0.31 -10.31 1.79
N PHE A 68 0.82 -11.07 0.83
CA PHE A 68 1.88 -10.62 -0.06
C PHE A 68 1.28 -9.94 -1.30
N VAL A 69 1.71 -8.71 -1.58
CA VAL A 69 1.27 -7.96 -2.76
C VAL A 69 2.22 -8.28 -3.90
N GLY A 70 1.81 -9.18 -4.80
CA GLY A 70 2.71 -9.63 -5.83
C GLY A 70 2.38 -9.14 -7.25
N HIS A 71 1.22 -8.51 -7.47
CA HIS A 71 1.01 -7.69 -8.66
C HIS A 71 0.15 -6.45 -8.34
N VAL A 72 0.43 -5.36 -9.07
CA VAL A 72 -0.31 -4.09 -8.97
C VAL A 72 -0.60 -3.64 -10.39
N GLN A 73 -1.87 -3.50 -10.71
CA GLN A 73 -2.36 -3.12 -12.03
C GLN A 73 -3.28 -1.91 -11.90
N SER A 74 -3.31 -1.08 -12.93
CA SER A 74 -4.32 -0.02 -13.08
C SER A 74 -5.30 -0.44 -14.15
N GLU A 75 -6.60 -0.33 -13.88
CA GLU A 75 -7.67 -0.55 -14.86
C GLU A 75 -8.67 0.60 -14.73
N GLY A 76 -8.87 1.34 -15.82
CA GLY A 76 -9.64 2.59 -15.81
C GLY A 76 -9.15 3.56 -14.73
N ASN A 77 -10.08 3.99 -13.86
CA ASN A 77 -9.82 4.92 -12.76
C ASN A 77 -9.55 4.22 -11.42
N ALA A 78 -9.09 2.96 -11.43
CA ALA A 78 -8.81 2.19 -10.22
C ALA A 78 -7.41 1.57 -10.23
N VAL A 79 -6.84 1.38 -9.02
CA VAL A 79 -5.62 0.61 -8.81
C VAL A 79 -5.99 -0.70 -8.12
N HIS A 80 -5.75 -1.80 -8.82
CA HIS A 80 -5.99 -3.15 -8.35
C HIS A 80 -4.72 -3.77 -7.78
N LEU A 81 -4.91 -4.48 -6.69
CA LEU A 81 -3.90 -5.27 -5.99
C LEU A 81 -4.23 -6.74 -6.17
N TYR A 82 -3.25 -7.53 -6.57
CA TYR A 82 -3.34 -8.97 -6.59
C TYR A 82 -2.57 -9.49 -5.39
N LEU A 83 -3.34 -9.90 -4.40
CA LEU A 83 -2.86 -10.43 -3.14
C LEU A 83 -2.71 -11.94 -3.28
N TYR A 84 -1.65 -12.49 -2.72
CA TYR A 84 -1.43 -13.93 -2.71
C TYR A 84 -1.55 -14.46 -1.28
N SER A 85 -2.29 -15.55 -1.11
CA SER A 85 -2.52 -16.20 0.19
C SER A 85 -1.25 -16.86 0.72
N SER A 86 -0.39 -17.25 -0.22
CA SER A 86 0.81 -18.05 0.00
C SER A 86 2.02 -17.16 0.33
N THR A 87 2.78 -17.50 1.37
CA THR A 87 4.05 -16.85 1.74
C THR A 87 5.06 -16.84 0.59
N VAL A 88 6.13 -16.04 0.72
CA VAL A 88 7.29 -16.17 -0.19
C VAL A 88 7.86 -17.59 -0.16
N PHE A 89 7.82 -18.31 0.98
CA PHE A 89 8.21 -19.73 1.06
C PHE A 89 7.35 -20.65 0.19
N HIS A 90 6.04 -20.45 0.11
CA HIS A 90 5.21 -21.30 -0.74
C HIS A 90 5.39 -20.97 -2.24
N ARG A 91 5.79 -19.74 -2.59
CA ARG A 91 6.15 -19.37 -3.98
C ARG A 91 7.55 -19.84 -4.38
N ALA A 92 8.48 -19.74 -3.43
CA ALA A 92 9.86 -20.22 -3.49
C ALA A 92 9.96 -21.69 -3.88
N PHE A 93 9.14 -22.51 -3.22
CA PHE A 93 9.19 -23.95 -3.34
C PHE A 93 8.12 -24.50 -4.31
N PHE A 94 7.02 -23.76 -4.56
CA PHE A 94 5.87 -24.39 -5.20
C PHE A 94 5.17 -23.63 -6.33
N ARG A 95 5.64 -22.52 -6.93
CA ARG A 95 5.20 -22.03 -8.28
C ARG A 95 5.75 -20.65 -8.66
N THR A 96 6.11 -20.49 -9.93
CA THR A 96 6.28 -19.20 -10.61
C THR A 96 4.99 -18.37 -10.60
N PRO A 97 5.05 -17.02 -10.59
CA PRO A 97 3.87 -16.15 -10.52
C PRO A 97 2.81 -16.40 -11.60
N SER A 98 3.22 -16.89 -12.77
CA SER A 98 2.35 -17.27 -13.89
C SER A 98 1.53 -18.54 -13.67
N VAL A 99 1.74 -19.26 -12.56
CA VAL A 99 1.17 -20.59 -12.29
C VAL A 99 0.33 -20.61 -11.00
N LEU A 100 0.10 -19.44 -10.37
CA LEU A 100 -0.84 -19.38 -9.24
C LEU A 100 -2.27 -19.48 -9.75
N SER A 101 -3.04 -20.38 -9.15
CA SER A 101 -4.45 -20.53 -9.48
C SER A 101 -5.25 -19.28 -9.06
N PRO A 102 -6.35 -18.96 -9.75
CA PRO A 102 -7.27 -17.89 -9.34
C PRO A 102 -7.72 -18.04 -7.88
N SER A 103 -7.88 -19.27 -7.39
CA SER A 103 -8.22 -19.57 -5.99
C SER A 103 -7.18 -19.09 -4.96
N GLN A 104 -5.93 -18.88 -5.35
CA GLN A 104 -4.84 -18.42 -4.50
C GLN A 104 -4.60 -16.91 -4.61
N THR A 105 -5.34 -16.23 -5.48
CA THR A 105 -5.18 -14.81 -5.75
C THR A 105 -6.46 -14.06 -5.37
N LEU A 106 -6.34 -13.07 -4.49
CA LEU A 106 -7.44 -12.17 -4.17
C LEU A 106 -7.24 -10.87 -4.93
N ARG A 107 -8.21 -10.51 -5.77
CA ARG A 107 -8.24 -9.23 -6.48
C ARG A 107 -8.89 -8.20 -5.57
N ALA A 108 -8.15 -7.14 -5.27
CA ALA A 108 -8.60 -6.09 -4.36
C ALA A 108 -8.41 -4.70 -4.96
N THR A 109 -9.16 -3.71 -4.48
CA THR A 109 -9.02 -2.29 -4.82
C THR A 109 -8.89 -1.45 -3.56
N LEU A 110 -8.19 -0.32 -3.64
CA LEU A 110 -8.03 0.56 -2.48
C LEU A 110 -9.38 1.23 -2.14
N ALA A 111 -9.87 0.99 -0.93
CA ALA A 111 -11.12 1.56 -0.46
C ALA A 111 -11.00 3.09 -0.31
N MET A 112 -12.07 3.80 -0.69
CA MET A 112 -12.19 5.27 -0.59
C MET A 112 -11.18 6.10 -1.40
N VAL A 113 -10.40 5.48 -2.29
CA VAL A 113 -9.36 6.15 -3.06
C VAL A 113 -9.73 6.11 -4.53
N GLN A 114 -9.83 7.27 -5.16
CA GLN A 114 -9.95 7.40 -6.61
C GLN A 114 -8.65 8.01 -7.16
N PRO A 115 -7.82 7.22 -7.85
CA PRO A 115 -6.71 7.72 -8.65
C PRO A 115 -7.17 8.85 -9.59
N VAL A 116 -6.43 9.96 -9.59
CA VAL A 116 -6.64 11.03 -10.57
C VAL A 116 -5.75 10.82 -11.79
N ASP A 117 -4.55 10.32 -11.55
CA ASP A 117 -3.65 9.78 -12.57
C ASP A 117 -3.37 8.32 -12.21
N SER A 118 -3.96 7.42 -12.99
CA SER A 118 -3.85 5.98 -12.78
C SER A 118 -2.40 5.48 -12.90
N PHE A 119 -1.56 6.12 -13.71
CA PHE A 119 -0.15 5.77 -13.86
C PHE A 119 0.66 6.17 -12.63
N ALA A 120 0.58 7.44 -12.21
CA ALA A 120 1.28 7.93 -11.02
C ALA A 120 0.84 7.20 -9.75
N ALA A 121 -0.47 6.97 -9.59
CA ALA A 121 -1.01 6.22 -8.46
C ALA A 121 -0.52 4.77 -8.46
N ARG A 122 -0.51 4.10 -9.63
CA ARG A 122 0.01 2.74 -9.78
C ARG A 122 1.50 2.67 -9.43
N ASP A 123 2.31 3.59 -9.91
CA ASP A 123 3.76 3.57 -9.70
C ASP A 123 4.11 3.85 -8.22
N ILE A 124 3.44 4.80 -7.56
CA ILE A 124 3.57 4.99 -6.12
C ILE A 124 3.12 3.73 -5.36
N THR A 125 2.01 3.12 -5.76
CA THR A 125 1.49 1.90 -5.12
C THR A 125 2.46 0.75 -5.30
N LYS A 126 3.05 0.57 -6.49
CA LYS A 126 4.13 -0.41 -6.75
C LYS A 126 5.34 -0.13 -5.87
N GLN A 127 5.82 1.11 -5.83
CA GLN A 127 6.95 1.50 -4.98
C GLN A 127 6.68 1.25 -3.49
N LEU A 128 5.42 1.32 -3.05
CA LEU A 128 5.05 1.08 -1.65
C LEU A 128 4.83 -0.40 -1.36
N LEU A 129 4.20 -1.16 -2.25
CA LEU A 129 3.65 -2.48 -1.96
C LEU A 129 4.24 -3.63 -2.77
N PHE A 130 4.70 -3.39 -4.00
CA PHE A 130 5.10 -4.48 -4.89
C PHE A 130 6.22 -5.32 -4.28
N GLY A 131 5.99 -6.63 -4.23
CA GLY A 131 6.96 -7.58 -3.71
C GLY A 131 7.10 -7.53 -2.19
N ARG A 132 6.13 -6.95 -1.47
CA ARG A 132 6.16 -6.81 -0.02
C ARG A 132 4.90 -7.36 0.64
N THR A 133 5.07 -7.68 1.91
CA THR A 133 3.98 -8.01 2.83
C THR A 133 3.24 -6.75 3.25
N ALA A 134 1.91 -6.81 3.23
CA ALA A 134 1.04 -5.76 3.73
C ALA A 134 -0.06 -6.35 4.60
N ARG A 135 -0.52 -5.56 5.57
CA ARG A 135 -1.73 -5.86 6.33
C ARG A 135 -2.93 -5.34 5.54
N ILE A 136 -3.87 -6.23 5.31
CA ILE A 136 -5.10 -5.99 4.56
C ILE A 136 -6.26 -6.00 5.55
N VAL A 137 -7.10 -4.98 5.47
CA VAL A 137 -8.35 -4.88 6.23
C VAL A 137 -9.46 -4.68 5.22
N CYS A 138 -10.36 -5.66 5.11
CA CYS A 138 -11.51 -5.55 4.22
C CYS A 138 -12.43 -4.42 4.70
N ALA A 139 -12.85 -3.59 3.77
CA ALA A 139 -13.66 -2.43 4.10
C ALA A 139 -15.13 -2.81 4.35
N ASN A 140 -15.59 -3.89 3.74
CA ASN A 140 -16.89 -4.52 4.02
C ASN A 140 -16.65 -5.67 5.01
N GLN A 141 -17.23 -5.57 6.21
CA GLN A 141 -17.06 -6.56 7.28
C GLN A 141 -18.05 -7.74 7.17
N THR A 142 -18.88 -7.78 6.14
CA THR A 142 -19.76 -8.91 5.88
C THR A 142 -18.90 -10.10 5.44
N ALA A 143 -18.70 -11.04 6.37
CA ALA A 143 -17.85 -12.23 6.24
C ALA A 143 -18.14 -13.14 5.02
N SER A 144 -19.18 -12.82 4.24
CA SER A 144 -19.63 -13.54 3.04
C SER A 144 -19.00 -13.05 1.73
N SER A 145 -18.43 -11.84 1.63
CA SER A 145 -17.97 -11.30 0.32
C SER A 145 -16.66 -11.93 -0.19
N ILE A 146 -15.72 -12.21 0.72
CA ILE A 146 -14.37 -12.73 0.39
C ILE A 146 -14.41 -14.18 -0.14
N GLN A 147 -15.58 -14.82 -0.20
CA GLN A 147 -15.73 -16.18 -0.74
C GLN A 147 -15.62 -16.23 -2.27
N SER A 148 -15.87 -15.12 -2.98
CA SER A 148 -15.76 -15.10 -4.44
C SER A 148 -14.45 -14.45 -4.89
N THR A 149 -13.49 -15.27 -5.31
CA THR A 149 -12.20 -14.81 -5.89
C THR A 149 -12.34 -14.03 -7.21
N SER A 150 -13.56 -13.93 -7.74
CA SER A 150 -13.87 -13.16 -8.95
C SER A 150 -14.24 -11.70 -8.68
N ALA A 151 -14.71 -11.38 -7.47
CA ALA A 151 -15.12 -10.02 -7.11
C ALA A 151 -13.91 -9.15 -6.72
N ILE A 152 -13.95 -7.87 -7.08
CA ILE A 152 -12.92 -6.89 -6.70
C ILE A 152 -13.28 -6.36 -5.31
N GLU A 153 -12.54 -6.80 -4.29
CA GLU A 153 -12.83 -6.43 -2.92
C GLU A 153 -12.24 -5.06 -2.55
N PRO A 154 -13.02 -4.12 -1.99
CA PRO A 154 -12.49 -2.87 -1.45
C PRO A 154 -11.75 -3.12 -0.13
N VAL A 155 -10.49 -2.72 -0.05
CA VAL A 155 -9.61 -2.96 1.10
C VAL A 155 -8.84 -1.72 1.54
N PHE A 156 -8.58 -1.63 2.84
CA PHE A 156 -7.57 -0.75 3.40
C PHE A 156 -6.25 -1.52 3.52
N VAL A 157 -5.18 -0.91 3.03
CA VAL A 157 -3.85 -1.54 2.99
C VAL A 157 -2.88 -0.77 3.84
N TYR A 158 -2.30 -1.47 4.80
CA TYR A 158 -1.33 -0.93 5.73
C TYR A 158 0.01 -1.59 5.51
N ARG A 159 1.08 -0.78 5.49
CA ARG A 159 2.45 -1.26 5.45
C ARG A 159 3.18 -0.85 6.72
N GLY A 160 4.10 -1.71 7.16
CA GLY A 160 4.85 -1.54 8.39
C GLY A 160 4.56 -2.66 9.40
N ILE A 161 5.17 -2.56 10.59
CA ILE A 161 5.14 -3.62 11.61
C ILE A 161 4.60 -3.04 12.92
N GLY A 162 3.69 -3.77 13.56
CA GLY A 162 3.17 -3.41 14.88
C GLY A 162 2.52 -2.03 14.91
N GLY A 163 2.98 -1.17 15.83
CA GLY A 163 2.48 0.20 16.01
C GLY A 163 2.90 1.19 14.91
N PHE A 164 3.88 0.84 14.07
CA PHE A 164 4.36 1.68 12.98
C PHE A 164 3.76 1.24 11.65
N GLN A 165 2.44 1.34 11.55
CA GLN A 165 1.69 1.04 10.32
C GLN A 165 1.26 2.34 9.64
N TRP A 166 1.58 2.48 8.36
CA TRP A 166 1.08 3.56 7.52
C TRP A 166 0.07 3.05 6.50
N ASP A 167 -0.99 3.81 6.34
CA ASP A 167 -2.05 3.55 5.37
C ASP A 167 -1.59 3.98 3.96
N VAL A 168 -1.61 3.05 3.02
CA VAL A 168 -1.20 3.29 1.64
C VAL A 168 -2.18 4.20 0.90
N GLY A 169 -3.49 4.04 1.16
CA GLY A 169 -4.51 4.90 0.57
C GLY A 169 -4.33 6.36 1.01
N GLU A 170 -4.13 6.57 2.32
CA GLU A 170 -3.81 7.89 2.86
C GLU A 170 -2.52 8.47 2.24
N SER A 171 -1.49 7.64 2.04
CA SER A 171 -0.22 8.07 1.45
C SER A 171 -0.38 8.54 0.00
N LEU A 172 -1.23 7.88 -0.80
CA LEU A 172 -1.54 8.31 -2.17
C LEU A 172 -2.26 9.66 -2.17
N ILE A 173 -3.22 9.84 -1.26
CA ILE A 173 -3.96 11.10 -1.11
C ILE A 173 -3.02 12.24 -0.70
N ARG A 174 -2.15 12.03 0.31
CA ARG A 174 -1.18 13.04 0.74
C ARG A 174 -0.21 13.47 -0.37
N ARG A 175 0.12 12.56 -1.29
CA ARG A 175 0.97 12.85 -2.45
C ARG A 175 0.21 13.53 -3.59
N GLY A 176 -1.11 13.68 -3.48
CA GLY A 176 -1.97 14.24 -4.52
C GLY A 176 -2.09 13.33 -5.75
N ALA A 177 -1.81 12.03 -5.61
CA ALA A 177 -1.97 11.05 -6.69
C ALA A 177 -3.40 10.47 -6.77
N ALA A 178 -4.20 10.70 -5.72
CA ALA A 178 -5.58 10.26 -5.63
C ALA A 178 -6.42 11.22 -4.79
N VAL A 179 -7.74 11.13 -4.95
CA VAL A 179 -8.75 11.87 -4.19
C VAL A 179 -9.62 10.92 -3.36
N VAL A 180 -10.26 11.48 -2.33
CA VAL A 180 -11.11 10.75 -1.40
C VAL A 180 -12.51 10.58 -1.99
N VAL A 181 -13.00 9.34 -2.01
CA VAL A 181 -14.39 9.01 -2.31
C VAL A 181 -15.14 8.86 -0.99
N LYS A 182 -16.05 9.81 -0.69
CA LYS A 182 -16.75 9.89 0.61
C LYS A 182 -17.87 8.85 0.78
N SER A 183 -18.41 8.32 -0.31
CA SER A 183 -19.36 7.20 -0.32
C SER A 183 -19.21 6.42 -1.62
N PRO A 184 -18.20 5.55 -1.72
CA PRO A 184 -18.25 4.52 -2.74
C PRO A 184 -19.44 3.62 -2.38
N ASN A 185 -20.34 3.37 -3.35
CA ASN A 185 -21.57 2.60 -3.13
C ASN A 185 -21.25 1.33 -2.32
N ASP A 186 -22.03 1.09 -1.26
CA ASP A 186 -21.95 -0.06 -0.34
C ASP A 186 -20.80 -0.11 0.66
N LEU A 187 -20.00 0.96 0.77
CA LEU A 187 -18.94 1.07 1.78
C LEU A 187 -19.35 1.93 2.97
N HIS A 188 -19.26 1.34 4.17
CA HIS A 188 -19.52 2.02 5.45
C HIS A 188 -18.23 2.15 6.30
N PRO A 189 -17.26 2.96 5.86
CA PRO A 189 -16.03 3.18 6.62
C PRO A 189 -16.33 3.90 7.94
N SER A 190 -15.48 3.68 8.96
CA SER A 190 -15.65 4.39 10.22
C SER A 190 -15.46 5.91 10.02
N PRO A 191 -16.21 6.77 10.74
CA PRO A 191 -16.09 8.23 10.62
C PRO A 191 -14.66 8.73 10.83
N ALA A 192 -13.89 8.07 11.69
CA ALA A 192 -12.49 8.38 11.94
C ALA A 192 -11.60 8.18 10.71
N VAL A 193 -11.84 7.13 9.92
CA VAL A 193 -11.10 6.86 8.66
C VAL A 193 -11.46 7.93 7.62
N VAL A 194 -12.74 8.25 7.46
CA VAL A 194 -13.20 9.31 6.54
C VAL A 194 -12.54 10.65 6.88
N ALA A 195 -12.58 11.04 8.16
CA ALA A 195 -11.98 12.28 8.64
C ALA A 195 -10.44 12.30 8.43
N ARG A 196 -9.77 11.15 8.63
CA ARG A 196 -8.33 11.01 8.35
C ARG A 196 -8.02 11.25 6.87
N TYR A 197 -8.78 10.66 5.96
CA TYR A 197 -8.59 10.78 4.52
C TYR A 197 -8.88 12.20 4.02
N CYS A 198 -9.97 12.81 4.50
CA CYS A 198 -10.28 14.21 4.20
C CYS A 198 -9.15 15.15 4.66
N ARG A 199 -8.61 14.97 5.87
CA ARG A 199 -7.47 15.76 6.36
C ARG A 199 -6.21 15.57 5.50
N ALA A 200 -5.94 14.35 5.05
CA ALA A 200 -4.83 14.06 4.14
C ALA A 200 -5.00 14.78 2.79
N GLN A 201 -6.22 14.85 2.27
CA GLN A 201 -6.51 15.56 1.02
C GLN A 201 -6.37 17.07 1.16
N GLU A 202 -6.90 17.65 2.24
CA GLU A 202 -6.74 19.09 2.52
C GLU A 202 -5.28 19.46 2.71
N TRP A 203 -4.49 18.59 3.35
CA TRP A 203 -3.04 18.79 3.44
C TRP A 203 -2.36 18.77 2.07
N ALA A 204 -2.74 17.85 1.18
CA ALA A 204 -2.19 17.77 -0.17
C ALA A 204 -2.54 19.02 -1.01
N LYS A 205 -3.78 19.52 -0.88
CA LYS A 205 -4.24 20.78 -1.50
C LYS A 205 -3.41 21.97 -1.01
N PHE A 206 -3.30 22.14 0.30
CA PHE A 206 -2.53 23.22 0.93
C PHE A 206 -1.05 23.21 0.50
N ARG A 207 -0.47 22.02 0.34
CA ARG A 207 0.92 21.84 -0.11
C ARG A 207 1.10 21.88 -1.63
N GLY A 208 0.03 21.98 -2.42
CA GLY A 208 0.10 21.92 -3.87
C GLY A 208 0.73 20.63 -4.38
N ARG A 209 0.36 19.47 -3.84
CA ARG A 209 0.92 18.17 -4.23
C ARG A 209 0.11 17.54 -5.36
N GLY A 210 0.81 16.91 -6.30
CA GLY A 210 0.22 16.14 -7.40
C GLY A 210 -0.78 16.98 -8.20
N VAL A 211 -2.03 16.53 -8.24
CA VAL A 211 -3.13 17.20 -8.97
C VAL A 211 -3.40 18.63 -8.48
N TRP A 212 -2.94 18.98 -7.28
CA TRP A 212 -3.14 20.29 -6.67
C TRP A 212 -1.96 21.25 -6.90
N ALA A 213 -0.95 20.88 -7.71
CA ALA A 213 0.25 21.71 -7.93
C ALA A 213 -0.06 23.13 -8.42
N GLY A 214 -1.11 23.32 -9.24
CA GLY A 214 -1.55 24.64 -9.68
C GLY A 214 -2.30 25.47 -8.64
N SER A 215 -2.97 24.82 -7.67
CA SER A 215 -3.81 25.50 -6.66
C SER A 215 -3.09 25.81 -5.35
N GLY A 216 -2.04 25.04 -5.02
CA GLY A 216 -1.36 25.18 -3.72
C GLY A 216 -0.61 26.50 -3.55
N SER A 217 -0.02 27.03 -4.62
CA SER A 217 0.64 28.34 -4.61
C SER A 217 -0.35 29.47 -4.33
N MET A 218 -1.52 29.47 -4.97
CA MET A 218 -2.57 30.44 -4.70
C MET A 218 -3.08 30.38 -3.25
N ILE A 219 -3.30 29.17 -2.71
CA ILE A 219 -3.77 29.00 -1.33
C ILE A 219 -2.72 29.54 -0.34
N GLN A 220 -1.43 29.26 -0.56
CA GLN A 220 -0.36 29.77 0.30
C GLN A 220 -0.24 31.29 0.24
N ILE A 221 -0.33 31.88 -0.95
CA ILE A 221 -0.30 33.34 -1.14
C ILE A 221 -1.50 34.00 -0.44
N GLN A 222 -2.72 33.45 -0.60
CA GLN A 222 -3.90 33.95 0.09
C GLN A 222 -3.81 33.81 1.62
N SER A 223 -3.24 32.72 2.12
CA SER A 223 -3.05 32.48 3.56
C SER A 223 -2.06 33.49 4.15
N LEU A 224 -0.95 33.73 3.44
CA LEU A 224 0.05 34.73 3.81
C LEU A 224 -0.57 36.14 3.79
N TRP A 225 -1.37 36.45 2.77
CA TRP A 225 -2.04 37.75 2.66
C TRP A 225 -3.02 38.01 3.81
N ARG A 226 -3.77 36.99 4.23
CA ARG A 226 -4.66 37.09 5.41
C ARG A 226 -3.86 37.38 6.68
N LEU A 227 -2.73 36.70 6.90
CA LEU A 227 -1.87 36.97 8.05
C LEU A 227 -1.33 38.40 8.02
N ILE A 228 -0.81 38.86 6.88
CA ILE A 228 -0.32 40.23 6.70
C ILE A 228 -1.43 41.25 6.97
N SER A 229 -2.62 41.05 6.39
CA SER A 229 -3.76 41.96 6.63
C SER A 229 -4.19 42.00 8.10
N SER A 230 -4.19 40.85 8.80
CA SER A 230 -4.55 40.79 10.21
C SER A 230 -3.53 41.48 11.11
N TRP A 231 -2.25 41.42 10.75
CA TRP A 231 -1.18 42.10 11.47
C TRP A 231 -1.25 43.62 11.25
N LEU A 232 -1.48 44.06 10.02
CA LEU A 232 -1.63 45.49 9.67
C LEU A 232 -2.83 46.14 10.37
N VAL A 233 -3.94 45.43 10.54
CA VAL A 233 -5.12 45.93 11.28
C VAL A 233 -4.84 46.06 12.78
N ARG A 234 -4.01 45.18 13.36
CA ARG A 234 -3.69 45.19 14.79
C ARG A 234 -2.69 46.30 15.18
N HIS A 235 -1.95 46.83 14.21
CA HIS A 235 -0.93 47.86 14.41
C HIS A 235 -1.28 49.21 13.76
N ARG A 236 -2.55 49.40 13.39
CA ARG A 236 -3.16 50.70 13.16
C ARG A 236 -3.92 51.13 14.40
#